data_AF-A0A7S1UQL9-F1
#
_entry.id   AF-A0A7S1UQL9-F1
#
_cell.length_a   1.000
_cell.length_b   1.000
_cell.length_c   1.000
_cell.angle_alpha   90.00
_cell.angle_beta   90.00
_cell.angle_gamma   90.00
#
_symmetry.space_group_name_H-M   'P 1'
#
loop_
_entity.id
_entity.type
_entity.pdbx_description
1 polymer ?
#
loop_
_entity_poly.entity_id
_entity_poly.type
_entity_poly.pdbx_seq_one_letter_code
_entity_poly.pdbx_strand_id
1 'polypeptide(L)'
;AKFADLVDAEEFGGWGWERRADLMSTVSSSNAMDVRVALAHLSGNASLAGRFLLSIGSKSRRIGLNQISSNALVKAARTLNRASLEQSDEANLSEAADFISSVQMELAHLSYDTLQHSTALSLLGEVDVRSWINMDQAEVLNAAINEEKEFVRSICGLETGEAGAVDRFISRFVTSTRWMGEAGLKGVSEM
;
A
#
# COMPACT_ATOMS: atom_id res chain seq x y z
N ALA A 1 -8.96 27.17 19.83
CA ALA A 1 -8.17 26.40 18.85
C ALA A 1 -9.15 25.73 17.91
N LYS A 2 -9.04 26.01 16.61
CA LYS A 2 -9.88 25.34 15.60
C LYS A 2 -9.38 23.90 15.50
N PHE A 3 -10.27 22.94 15.21
CA PHE A 3 -9.89 21.53 15.06
C PHE A 3 -8.76 21.29 14.04
N ALA A 4 -8.59 22.22 13.09
CA ALA A 4 -7.49 22.26 12.13
C ALA A 4 -6.11 22.43 12.78
N ASP A 5 -6.01 23.22 13.87
CA ASP A 5 -4.73 23.52 14.52
C ASP A 5 -4.16 22.31 15.32
N LEU A 6 -4.94 21.24 15.46
CA LEU A 6 -4.53 19.97 16.10
C LEU A 6 -4.02 18.93 15.08
N VAL A 7 -4.20 19.18 13.78
CA VAL A 7 -3.79 18.26 12.71
C VAL A 7 -2.34 18.50 12.28
N ASP A 8 -1.81 19.70 12.51
CA ASP A 8 -0.44 20.12 12.13
C ASP A 8 0.66 19.68 13.11
N ALA A 9 0.35 18.81 14.08
CA ALA A 9 1.36 18.22 14.95
C ALA A 9 2.03 17.00 14.29
N GLU A 10 2.73 17.21 13.17
CA GLU A 10 3.48 16.17 12.43
C GLU A 10 4.62 15.54 13.25
N GLU A 11 5.06 16.13 14.36
CA GLU A 11 6.12 15.56 15.22
C GLU A 11 5.65 14.45 16.19
N PHE A 12 4.35 14.16 16.28
CA PHE A 12 3.80 13.03 17.06
C PHE A 12 3.10 11.98 16.19
N GLY A 13 3.42 11.95 14.90
CA GLY A 13 2.87 11.02 13.90
C GLY A 13 2.92 9.55 14.35
N GLY A 14 1.77 8.99 14.73
CA GLY A 14 1.55 7.54 14.84
C GLY A 14 1.66 6.91 16.24
N TRP A 15 2.35 7.51 17.21
CA TRP A 15 2.67 6.81 18.47
C TRP A 15 1.50 6.59 19.44
N GLY A 16 0.39 7.32 19.30
CA GLY A 16 -0.71 7.27 20.26
C GLY A 16 -1.74 6.19 19.99
N TRP A 17 -2.23 6.09 18.75
CA TRP A 17 -3.51 5.44 18.50
C TRP A 17 -3.41 4.02 17.96
N GLU A 18 -2.41 3.70 17.17
CA GLU A 18 -2.27 2.34 16.64
C GLU A 18 -1.95 1.35 17.76
N ARG A 19 -1.03 1.71 18.67
CA ARG A 19 -0.74 0.93 19.88
C ARG A 19 -1.93 0.83 20.82
N ARG A 20 -2.69 1.91 21.02
CA ARG A 20 -3.90 1.87 21.86
C ARG A 20 -4.99 0.98 21.26
N ALA A 21 -5.11 0.94 19.94
CA ALA A 21 -6.03 0.04 19.25
C ALA A 21 -5.64 -1.43 19.44
N ASP A 22 -4.34 -1.73 19.64
CA ASP A 22 -3.86 -3.08 19.97
C ASP A 22 -4.13 -3.47 21.44
N LEU A 23 -4.30 -2.48 22.32
CA LEU A 23 -4.69 -2.67 23.73
C LEU A 23 -6.22 -2.76 23.93
N MET A 24 -7.00 -2.55 22.86
CA MET A 24 -8.46 -2.60 22.89
C MET A 24 -8.97 -3.99 22.51
N SER A 25 -10.20 -4.32 22.93
CA SER A 25 -10.91 -5.47 22.36
C SER A 25 -11.08 -5.30 20.85
N THR A 26 -11.17 -6.39 20.10
CA THR A 26 -11.36 -6.36 18.64
C THR A 26 -12.57 -5.51 18.22
N VAL A 27 -13.68 -5.62 18.96
CA VAL A 27 -14.91 -4.85 18.71
C VAL A 27 -14.69 -3.36 18.97
N SER A 28 -14.05 -3.00 20.08
CA SER A 28 -13.75 -1.60 20.41
C SER A 28 -12.78 -0.96 19.41
N SER A 29 -11.77 -1.74 18.99
CA SER A 29 -10.79 -1.34 17.99
C SER A 29 -11.45 -1.09 16.62
N SER A 30 -12.32 -2.01 16.17
CA SER A 30 -13.10 -1.85 14.94
C SER A 30 -13.97 -0.60 14.98
N ASN A 31 -14.78 -0.42 16.04
CA ASN A 31 -15.67 0.73 16.18
C ASN A 31 -14.88 2.06 16.18
N ALA A 32 -13.73 2.10 16.86
CA ALA A 32 -12.88 3.29 16.88
C ALA A 32 -12.31 3.61 15.49
N MET A 33 -11.96 2.59 14.70
CA MET A 33 -11.47 2.77 13.34
C MET A 33 -12.59 3.22 12.38
N ASP A 34 -13.79 2.65 12.48
CA ASP A 34 -14.95 3.04 11.68
C ASP A 34 -15.32 4.51 11.91
N VAL A 35 -15.31 4.96 13.18
CA VAL A 35 -15.55 6.36 13.54
C VAL A 35 -14.50 7.28 12.91
N ARG A 36 -13.23 6.87 12.86
CA ARG A 36 -12.17 7.69 12.24
C ARG A 36 -12.33 7.80 10.73
N VAL A 37 -12.68 6.71 10.06
CA VAL A 37 -12.99 6.73 8.62
C VAL A 37 -14.18 7.65 8.37
N ALA A 38 -15.24 7.56 9.17
CA ALA A 38 -16.40 8.44 9.07
C ALA A 38 -16.03 9.92 9.29
N LEU A 39 -15.24 10.23 10.32
CA LEU A 39 -14.76 11.59 10.58
C LEU A 39 -13.91 12.14 9.44
N ALA A 40 -13.00 11.33 8.88
CA ALA A 40 -12.17 11.73 7.74
C ALA A 40 -13.00 12.00 6.48
N HIS A 41 -14.05 11.21 6.24
CA HIS A 41 -15.01 11.48 5.17
C HIS A 41 -15.80 12.78 5.41
N LEU A 42 -16.27 13.01 6.65
CA LEU A 42 -17.01 14.23 7.01
C LEU A 42 -16.12 15.47 6.92
N SER A 43 -14.82 15.36 7.20
CA SER A 43 -13.87 16.45 7.04
C SER A 43 -13.41 16.67 5.59
N GLY A 44 -13.88 15.85 4.64
CA GLY A 44 -13.48 15.91 3.24
C GLY A 44 -12.03 15.49 2.97
N ASN A 45 -11.35 14.85 3.93
CA ASN A 45 -9.95 14.44 3.77
C ASN A 45 -9.88 12.99 3.28
N ALA A 46 -9.98 12.82 1.96
CA ALA A 46 -9.94 11.51 1.31
C ALA A 46 -8.59 10.77 1.51
N SER A 47 -7.47 11.49 1.53
CA SER A 47 -6.14 10.89 1.79
C SER A 47 -6.11 10.25 3.19
N LEU A 48 -6.57 10.98 4.21
CA LEU A 48 -6.63 10.48 5.59
C LEU A 48 -7.59 9.28 5.73
N ALA A 49 -8.77 9.34 5.10
CA ALA A 49 -9.72 8.22 5.08
C ALA A 49 -9.10 6.97 4.43
N GLY A 50 -8.39 7.16 3.31
CA GLY A 50 -7.64 6.10 2.62
C GLY A 50 -6.59 5.43 3.49
N ARG A 51 -5.81 6.21 4.25
CA ARG A 51 -4.81 5.68 5.20
C ARG A 51 -5.43 4.84 6.31
N PHE A 52 -6.54 5.31 6.89
CA PHE A 52 -7.25 4.53 7.90
C PHE A 52 -7.78 3.21 7.35
N LEU A 53 -8.33 3.21 6.13
CA LEU A 53 -8.79 2.00 5.45
C LEU A 53 -7.63 1.03 5.15
N LEU A 54 -6.46 1.53 4.73
CA LEU A 54 -5.25 0.72 4.56
C LEU A 54 -4.82 0.06 5.89
N SER A 55 -4.81 0.83 6.98
CA SER A 55 -4.47 0.31 8.32
C SER A 55 -5.45 -0.78 8.78
N ILE A 56 -6.77 -0.57 8.58
CA ILE A 56 -7.80 -1.59 8.84
C ILE A 56 -7.54 -2.85 8.00
N GLY A 57 -7.22 -2.67 6.70
CA GLY A 57 -6.96 -3.75 5.76
C GLY A 57 -5.75 -4.61 6.15
N SER A 58 -4.61 -3.97 6.43
CA SER A 58 -3.37 -4.63 6.86
C SER A 58 -3.56 -5.35 8.19
N LYS A 59 -4.16 -4.69 9.19
CA LYS A 59 -4.43 -5.32 10.50
C LYS A 59 -5.36 -6.52 10.38
N SER A 60 -6.46 -6.38 9.65
CA SER A 60 -7.43 -7.45 9.45
C SER A 60 -6.82 -8.68 8.76
N ARG A 61 -5.90 -8.47 7.81
CA ARG A 61 -5.16 -9.55 7.16
C ARG A 61 -4.31 -10.33 8.16
N ARG A 62 -3.52 -9.62 8.98
CA ARG A 62 -2.61 -10.23 9.96
C ARG A 62 -3.32 -11.10 10.99
N ILE A 63 -4.59 -10.84 11.28
CA ILE A 63 -5.43 -11.63 12.19
C ILE A 63 -6.34 -12.64 11.47
N GLY A 64 -6.19 -12.81 10.14
CA GLY A 64 -6.93 -13.80 9.35
C GLY A 64 -8.36 -13.40 8.94
N LEU A 65 -8.76 -12.14 9.12
CA LEU A 65 -10.08 -11.63 8.73
C LEU A 65 -10.08 -11.19 7.25
N ASN A 66 -9.90 -12.17 6.35
CA ASN A 66 -9.64 -11.94 4.92
C ASN A 66 -10.73 -11.13 4.21
N GLN A 67 -12.01 -11.36 4.52
CA GLN A 67 -13.11 -10.59 3.91
C GLN A 67 -13.11 -9.12 4.33
N ILE A 68 -12.82 -8.84 5.60
CA ILE A 68 -12.72 -7.47 6.12
C ILE A 68 -11.50 -6.79 5.51
N SER A 69 -10.36 -7.50 5.46
CA SER A 69 -9.15 -7.03 4.82
C SER A 69 -9.38 -6.65 3.35
N SER A 70 -9.96 -7.55 2.56
CA SER A 70 -10.30 -7.31 1.15
C SER A 70 -11.16 -6.06 0.97
N ASN A 71 -12.26 -5.98 1.72
CA ASN A 71 -13.18 -4.84 1.62
C ASN A 71 -12.52 -3.52 2.00
N ALA A 72 -11.70 -3.51 3.06
CA ALA A 72 -11.00 -2.33 3.52
C ALA A 72 -9.94 -1.88 2.51
N LEU A 73 -9.13 -2.80 1.99
CA LEU A 73 -8.10 -2.50 0.99
C LEU A 73 -8.69 -2.00 -0.33
N VAL A 74 -9.77 -2.61 -0.82
CA VAL A 74 -10.48 -2.13 -2.03
C VAL A 74 -11.06 -0.73 -1.83
N LYS A 75 -11.62 -0.44 -0.65
CA LYS A 75 -12.09 0.91 -0.32
C LYS A 75 -10.92 1.89 -0.19
N ALA A 76 -9.79 1.47 0.39
CA ALA A 76 -8.58 2.29 0.49
C ALA A 76 -8.08 2.68 -0.90
N ALA A 77 -7.93 1.71 -1.82
CA ALA A 77 -7.52 1.95 -3.20
C ALA A 77 -8.40 2.98 -3.89
N ARG A 78 -9.74 2.80 -3.83
CA ARG A 78 -10.69 3.75 -4.45
C ARG A 78 -10.62 5.14 -3.85
N THR A 79 -10.49 5.22 -2.52
CA THR A 79 -10.48 6.50 -1.81
C THR A 79 -9.18 7.27 -2.09
N LEU A 80 -8.04 6.58 -2.10
CA LEU A 80 -6.74 7.17 -2.42
C LEU A 80 -6.63 7.57 -3.88
N ASN A 81 -7.06 6.73 -4.83
CA ASN A 81 -7.08 7.09 -6.25
C ASN A 81 -7.92 8.34 -6.49
N ARG A 82 -9.08 8.45 -5.82
CA ARG A 82 -9.90 9.66 -5.88
C ARG A 82 -9.18 10.87 -5.29
N ALA A 83 -8.55 10.72 -4.13
CA ALA A 83 -7.79 11.79 -3.48
C ALA A 83 -6.66 12.30 -4.39
N SER A 84 -5.97 11.40 -5.08
CA SER A 84 -4.90 11.76 -6.01
C SER A 84 -5.38 12.56 -7.21
N LEU A 85 -6.57 12.25 -7.75
CA LEU A 85 -7.14 13.00 -8.89
C LEU A 85 -7.59 14.42 -8.48
N GLU A 86 -7.89 14.62 -7.20
CA GLU A 86 -8.35 15.91 -6.65
C GLU A 86 -7.17 16.81 -6.24
N GLN A 87 -5.94 16.29 -6.21
CA GLN A 87 -4.74 17.02 -5.77
C GLN A 87 -3.95 17.61 -6.94
N SER A 88 -3.60 18.90 -6.83
CA SER A 88 -2.76 19.62 -7.81
C SER A 88 -1.29 19.72 -7.40
N ASP A 89 -0.97 19.48 -6.13
CA ASP A 89 0.37 19.66 -5.59
C ASP A 89 1.20 18.37 -5.69
N GLU A 90 2.39 18.48 -6.27
CA GLU A 90 3.31 17.36 -6.56
C GLU A 90 3.71 16.55 -5.30
N ALA A 91 3.91 17.22 -4.16
CA ALA A 91 4.24 16.56 -2.90
C ALA A 91 3.10 15.64 -2.40
N ASN A 92 1.85 16.11 -2.54
CA ASN A 92 0.68 15.35 -2.12
C ASN A 92 0.41 14.17 -3.08
N LEU A 93 0.69 14.35 -4.38
CA LEU A 93 0.63 13.28 -5.38
C LEU A 93 1.63 12.15 -5.09
N SER A 94 2.87 12.51 -4.76
CA SER A 94 3.90 11.53 -4.37
C SER A 94 3.47 10.73 -3.14
N GLU A 95 2.95 11.41 -2.13
CA GLU A 95 2.46 10.75 -0.92
C GLU A 95 1.27 9.82 -1.20
N ALA A 96 0.31 10.25 -2.03
CA ALA A 96 -0.83 9.42 -2.39
C ALA A 96 -0.42 8.16 -3.15
N ALA A 97 0.58 8.27 -4.03
CA ALA A 97 1.14 7.13 -4.74
C ALA A 97 1.85 6.13 -3.82
N ASP A 98 2.55 6.59 -2.78
CA ASP A 98 3.15 5.72 -1.77
C ASP A 98 2.09 4.89 -1.05
N PHE A 99 0.95 5.51 -0.71
CA PHE A 99 -0.16 4.80 -0.09
C PHE A 99 -0.85 3.84 -1.06
N ILE A 100 -0.99 4.20 -2.34
CA ILE A 100 -1.56 3.31 -3.36
C ILE A 100 -0.67 2.08 -3.56
N SER A 101 0.65 2.28 -3.68
CA SER A 101 1.63 1.18 -3.76
C SER A 101 1.55 0.28 -2.52
N SER A 102 1.39 0.87 -1.33
CA SER A 102 1.18 0.12 -0.08
C SER A 102 -0.12 -0.70 -0.09
N VAL A 103 -1.23 -0.15 -0.62
CA VAL A 103 -2.49 -0.89 -0.78
C VAL A 103 -2.32 -2.05 -1.75
N GLN A 104 -1.64 -1.83 -2.87
CA GLN A 104 -1.37 -2.85 -3.88
C GLN A 104 -0.56 -4.01 -3.28
N MET A 105 0.47 -3.69 -2.49
CA MET A 105 1.27 -4.68 -1.79
C MET A 105 0.43 -5.51 -0.80
N GLU A 106 -0.42 -4.87 -0.01
CA GLU A 106 -1.31 -5.57 0.94
C GLU A 106 -2.38 -6.41 0.24
N LEU A 107 -2.87 -5.99 -0.93
CA LEU A 107 -3.75 -6.81 -1.79
C LEU A 107 -3.02 -8.03 -2.32
N ALA A 108 -1.77 -7.88 -2.77
CA ALA A 108 -0.95 -8.99 -3.22
C ALA A 108 -0.70 -9.98 -2.08
N HIS A 109 -0.40 -9.49 -0.87
CA HIS A 109 -0.29 -10.32 0.34
C HIS A 109 -1.58 -11.08 0.64
N LEU A 110 -2.73 -10.40 0.57
CA LEU A 110 -4.02 -11.05 0.80
C LEU A 110 -4.32 -12.14 -0.23
N SER A 111 -4.04 -11.91 -1.51
CA SER A 111 -4.16 -12.92 -2.56
C SER A 111 -3.23 -14.11 -2.31
N TYR A 112 -2.00 -13.86 -1.85
CA TYR A 112 -1.07 -14.93 -1.48
C TYR A 112 -1.58 -15.75 -0.27
N ASP A 113 -2.03 -15.07 0.79
CA ASP A 113 -2.58 -15.68 2.02
C ASP A 113 -3.86 -16.49 1.74
N THR A 114 -4.57 -16.18 0.67
CA THR A 114 -5.79 -16.89 0.20
C THR A 114 -5.53 -17.91 -0.90
N LEU A 115 -4.26 -18.31 -1.10
CA LEU A 115 -3.81 -19.31 -2.08
C LEU A 115 -4.01 -18.92 -3.55
N GLN A 116 -4.24 -17.64 -3.84
CA GLN A 116 -4.35 -17.11 -5.21
C GLN A 116 -2.98 -16.63 -5.70
N HIS A 117 -1.99 -17.52 -5.75
CA HIS A 117 -0.58 -17.17 -6.00
C HIS A 117 -0.35 -16.47 -7.34
N SER A 118 -1.04 -16.89 -8.42
CA SER A 118 -0.93 -16.23 -9.73
C SER A 118 -1.46 -14.80 -9.70
N THR A 119 -2.53 -14.55 -8.95
CA THR A 119 -3.10 -13.20 -8.76
C THR A 119 -2.19 -12.35 -7.88
N ALA A 120 -1.59 -12.94 -6.85
CA ALA A 120 -0.62 -12.25 -6.01
C ALA A 120 0.60 -11.77 -6.81
N LEU A 121 1.13 -12.62 -7.69
CA LEU A 121 2.26 -12.26 -8.56
C LEU A 121 1.87 -11.22 -9.61
N SER A 122 0.70 -11.33 -10.23
CA SER A 122 0.26 -10.33 -11.21
C SER A 122 0.05 -8.95 -10.59
N LEU A 123 -0.39 -8.89 -9.33
CA LEU A 123 -0.52 -7.62 -8.59
C LEU A 123 0.83 -6.94 -8.29
N LEU A 124 1.93 -7.70 -8.21
CA LEU A 124 3.28 -7.16 -8.02
C LEU A 124 3.95 -6.76 -9.36
N GLY A 125 3.39 -7.19 -10.48
CA GLY A 125 3.97 -6.97 -11.81
C GLY A 125 5.17 -7.88 -12.10
N GLU A 126 5.45 -8.03 -13.38
CA GLU A 126 6.64 -8.72 -13.87
C GLU A 126 7.77 -7.71 -14.08
N VAL A 127 8.99 -8.05 -13.68
CA VAL A 127 10.17 -7.21 -13.87
C VAL A 127 11.28 -8.07 -14.48
N ASP A 128 11.74 -7.72 -15.68
CA ASP A 128 12.85 -8.40 -16.33
C ASP A 128 14.20 -7.69 -16.08
N VAL A 129 14.78 -8.00 -14.92
CA VAL A 129 16.11 -7.49 -14.53
C VAL A 129 17.27 -8.17 -15.26
N ARG A 130 17.04 -9.18 -16.12
CA ARG A 130 18.14 -9.88 -16.83
C ARG A 130 18.85 -8.95 -17.80
N SER A 131 18.10 -8.03 -18.40
CA SER A 131 18.64 -7.01 -19.29
C SER A 131 19.57 -6.01 -18.58
N TRP A 132 19.55 -5.96 -17.24
CA TRP A 132 20.30 -5.00 -16.43
C TRP A 132 21.65 -5.52 -15.93
N ILE A 133 21.98 -6.79 -16.20
CA ILE A 133 23.20 -7.44 -15.67
C ILE A 133 24.49 -6.72 -16.12
N ASN A 134 24.46 -6.06 -17.27
CA ASN A 134 25.61 -5.35 -17.83
C ASN A 134 25.56 -3.82 -17.61
N MET A 135 24.54 -3.33 -16.90
CA MET A 135 24.39 -1.90 -16.60
C MET A 135 25.31 -1.49 -15.45
N ASP A 136 25.74 -0.23 -15.45
CA ASP A 136 26.42 0.34 -14.29
C ASP A 136 25.43 0.63 -13.14
N GLN A 137 25.94 0.96 -11.95
CA GLN A 137 25.09 1.20 -10.79
C GLN A 137 24.12 2.37 -11.00
N ALA A 138 24.52 3.42 -11.71
CA ALA A 138 23.68 4.58 -11.94
C ALA A 138 22.57 4.28 -12.95
N GLU A 139 22.88 3.50 -13.98
CA GLU A 139 21.95 2.98 -14.98
C GLU A 139 20.90 2.06 -14.33
N VAL A 140 21.32 1.15 -13.44
CA VAL A 140 20.40 0.28 -12.70
C VAL A 140 19.44 1.09 -11.82
N LEU A 141 19.94 2.11 -11.12
CA LEU A 141 19.08 2.97 -10.28
C LEU A 141 18.05 3.73 -11.12
N ASN A 142 18.47 4.29 -12.25
CA ASN A 142 17.56 4.98 -13.17
C ASN A 142 16.53 4.03 -13.78
N ALA A 143 16.94 2.82 -14.15
CA ALA A 143 16.03 1.79 -14.65
C ALA A 143 14.99 1.39 -13.59
N ALA A 144 15.42 1.17 -12.34
CA ALA A 144 14.53 0.87 -11.22
C ALA A 144 13.52 1.99 -10.94
N ILE A 145 13.96 3.26 -11.00
CA ILE A 145 13.07 4.42 -10.86
C ILE A 145 12.02 4.45 -11.99
N ASN A 146 12.45 4.23 -13.23
CA ASN A 146 11.55 4.27 -14.38
C ASN A 146 10.52 3.13 -14.36
N GLU A 147 10.95 1.91 -14.05
CA GLU A 147 10.04 0.76 -13.87
C GLU A 147 9.00 1.02 -12.77
N GLU A 148 9.41 1.59 -11.65
CA GLU A 148 8.46 1.89 -10.57
C GLU A 148 7.52 3.04 -10.95
N LYS A 149 8.00 4.07 -11.64
CA LYS A 149 7.16 5.13 -12.18
C LYS A 149 6.12 4.57 -13.17
N GLU A 150 6.53 3.67 -14.06
CA GLU A 150 5.62 3.02 -15.01
C GLU A 150 4.61 2.12 -14.30
N PHE A 151 5.06 1.33 -13.33
CA PHE A 151 4.18 0.48 -12.52
C PHE A 151 3.13 1.30 -11.78
N VAL A 152 3.54 2.36 -11.08
CA VAL A 152 2.60 3.24 -10.37
C VAL A 152 1.67 3.95 -11.34
N ARG A 153 2.19 4.46 -12.47
CA ARG A 153 1.38 5.06 -13.53
C ARG A 153 0.33 4.08 -14.06
N SER A 154 0.66 2.78 -14.18
CA SER A 154 -0.30 1.76 -14.62
C SER A 154 -1.46 1.55 -13.62
N ILE A 155 -1.21 1.77 -12.32
CA ILE A 155 -2.19 1.57 -11.25
C ILE A 155 -3.08 2.80 -11.06
N CYS A 156 -2.49 3.99 -11.01
CA CYS A 156 -3.19 5.21 -10.63
C CYS A 156 -3.16 6.33 -11.67
N GLY A 157 -2.45 6.16 -12.78
CA GLY A 157 -2.33 7.17 -13.83
C GLY A 157 -1.51 8.40 -13.45
N LEU A 158 -0.72 8.33 -12.37
CA LEU A 158 0.06 9.45 -11.84
C LEU A 158 1.54 9.30 -12.18
N GLU A 159 2.21 10.44 -12.34
CA GLU A 159 3.68 10.50 -12.32
C GLU A 159 4.13 10.71 -10.87
N THR A 160 5.01 9.83 -10.40
CA THR A 160 5.58 9.92 -9.05
C THR A 160 6.96 10.54 -9.06
N GLY A 161 7.28 11.19 -7.94
CA GLY A 161 8.63 11.63 -7.66
C GLY A 161 9.60 10.46 -7.50
N GLU A 162 10.89 10.76 -7.59
CA GLU A 162 11.97 9.78 -7.47
C GLU A 162 12.20 9.32 -6.03
N ALA A 163 11.72 10.11 -5.07
CA ALA A 163 11.80 9.80 -3.65
C ALA A 163 11.07 8.48 -3.33
N GLY A 164 11.79 7.53 -2.74
CA GLY A 164 11.26 6.23 -2.32
C GLY A 164 10.94 5.25 -3.45
N ALA A 165 11.08 5.62 -4.73
CA ALA A 165 10.78 4.75 -5.87
C ALA A 165 11.67 3.49 -5.87
N VAL A 166 12.95 3.66 -5.57
CA VAL A 166 13.91 2.54 -5.48
C VAL A 166 13.52 1.57 -4.36
N ASP A 167 13.15 2.07 -3.18
CA ASP A 167 12.78 1.22 -2.04
C ASP A 167 11.51 0.43 -2.32
N ARG A 168 10.51 1.06 -2.95
CA ARG A 168 9.28 0.38 -3.39
C ARG A 168 9.58 -0.70 -4.42
N PHE A 169 10.38 -0.38 -5.43
CA PHE A 169 10.82 -1.33 -6.45
C PHE A 169 11.51 -2.54 -5.81
N ILE A 170 12.48 -2.32 -4.92
CA ILE A 170 13.21 -3.39 -4.24
C ILE A 170 12.25 -4.26 -3.43
N SER A 171 11.36 -3.64 -2.64
CA SER A 171 10.40 -4.38 -1.81
C SER A 171 9.48 -5.26 -2.65
N ARG A 172 8.96 -4.72 -3.75
CA ARG A 172 8.10 -5.42 -4.72
C ARG A 172 8.86 -6.57 -5.40
N PHE A 173 10.05 -6.30 -5.90
CA PHE A 173 10.89 -7.27 -6.61
C PHE A 173 11.34 -8.43 -5.70
N VAL A 174 11.81 -8.13 -4.49
CA VAL A 174 12.22 -9.14 -3.51
C VAL A 174 11.03 -10.01 -3.11
N THR A 175 9.87 -9.41 -2.88
CA THR A 175 8.65 -10.15 -2.50
C THR A 175 8.18 -11.06 -3.64
N SER A 176 8.14 -10.54 -4.87
CA SER A 176 7.80 -11.32 -6.06
C SER A 176 8.75 -12.51 -6.23
N THR A 177 10.06 -12.28 -6.15
CA THR A 177 11.10 -13.33 -6.26
C THR A 177 10.94 -14.40 -5.17
N ARG A 178 10.73 -13.98 -3.93
CA ARG A 178 10.50 -14.90 -2.81
C ARG A 178 9.27 -15.77 -3.06
N TRP A 179 8.17 -15.18 -3.50
CA TRP A 179 6.93 -15.93 -3.76
C TRP A 179 7.00 -16.83 -4.97
N MET A 180 7.72 -16.45 -6.03
CA MET A 180 8.00 -17.36 -7.14
C MET A 180 8.75 -18.61 -6.64
N GLY A 181 9.74 -18.43 -5.75
CA GLY A 181 10.44 -19.55 -5.12
C GLY A 181 9.51 -20.40 -4.23
N GLU A 182 8.78 -19.77 -3.31
CA GLU A 182 7.89 -20.47 -2.37
C GLU A 182 6.71 -21.17 -3.07
N ALA A 183 6.07 -20.52 -4.04
CA ALA A 183 4.96 -21.09 -4.82
C ALA A 183 5.46 -22.15 -5.81
N GLY A 184 6.63 -21.96 -6.42
CA GLY A 184 7.27 -22.97 -7.27
C GLY A 184 7.66 -24.22 -6.48
N LEU A 185 8.11 -24.08 -5.24
CA LEU A 185 8.43 -25.19 -4.34
C LEU A 185 7.16 -25.89 -3.81
N LYS A 186 6.09 -25.14 -3.53
CA LYS A 186 4.81 -25.70 -3.05
C LYS A 186 4.00 -26.35 -4.17
N GLY A 187 4.07 -25.83 -5.40
CA GLY A 187 3.38 -26.38 -6.58
C GLY A 187 3.87 -27.77 -7.01
N VAL A 188 5.08 -28.18 -6.60
CA VAL A 188 5.57 -29.56 -6.79
C VAL A 188 4.91 -30.54 -5.82
N SER A 189 4.27 -30.06 -4.74
CA SER A 189 3.51 -30.90 -3.80
C SER A 189 2.01 -30.98 -4.10
N GLU A 190 1.52 -30.24 -5.11
CA GLU A 190 0.11 -30.23 -5.53
C GLU A 190 -0.13 -30.89 -6.90
N MET A 191 0.82 -31.72 -7.39
CA MET A 191 0.61 -32.65 -8.51
C MET A 191 0.58 -34.10 -8.04
#